data_AF-A0A1X1WC74-F1
#
_entry.id   AF-A0A1X1WC74-F1
#
_cell.length_a   1.000
_cell.length_b   1.000
_cell.length_c   1.000
_cell.angle_alpha   90.00
_cell.angle_beta   90.00
_cell.angle_gamma   90.00
#
_symmetry.space_group_name_H-M   'P 1'
#
loop_
_entity.id
_entity.type
_entity.pdbx_description
1 polymer ?
#
loop_
_entity_poly.entity_id
_entity_poly.type
_entity_poly.pdbx_seq_one_letter_code
_entity_poly.pdbx_strand_id
1 'polypeptide(L)'
;MRKTFSVGIIGAGPGGLALGIFLRRAGFDDFTIFDREAGVGGTWRINTYPGLACDVKSHLYSYSFDLNAGWSRLWSGQEEILEYFERCAQRYRLHDKLRLNTEIVSAQWFSEERQWRLVTSTGEEHRFDIVVSAVGLFTQPVMPDLVEEEPFTGTIMHTAKWDHSVDLRGAKVAVLGTGSTAAQLVPEVAKQASMVYSVQRSPTWVLPKPDREYTAREKWMFAHIPLAKKVYRIRLWFRSESNISVIENGSDKTEEFKGIALRTLEATVKDDALRAKLTPTHPFGCKRLVFATDYLQTLTQPHVDVVSSPARALRSRSLVTEDGTELDVDVVLCATGYAAADYLGQIDVRGAGGVALRDTWTDGAFAYLGMAVPGYPNFFMLYGPNTNVGSNSVIFMLEAQARYIVRALTYMRRRNKSYIEVRSEAMKRFLDKVDGWMQGTVWLTRCSNYFRAPNGRVVTQWPRSARDFWGLTRWFRPREYTFDAPATRSPIHVGGQTAVKR
;
A
#
# COMPACT_ATOMS: atom_id res chain seq x y z
N MET A 1 -23.73 9.98 -32.41
CA MET A 1 -23.09 8.86 -31.69
C MET A 1 -22.68 9.31 -30.29
N ARG A 2 -22.86 8.48 -29.25
CA ARG A 2 -22.27 8.76 -27.93
C ARG A 2 -20.76 8.61 -28.06
N LYS A 3 -19.98 9.58 -27.55
CA LYS A 3 -18.52 9.49 -27.55
C LYS A 3 -18.08 8.29 -26.71
N THR A 4 -17.33 7.38 -27.31
CA THR A 4 -16.61 6.29 -26.64
C THR A 4 -15.19 6.77 -26.34
N PHE A 5 -14.69 6.41 -25.16
CA PHE A 5 -13.31 6.71 -24.77
C PHE A 5 -12.54 5.40 -24.69
N SER A 6 -11.33 5.39 -25.22
CA SER A 6 -10.36 4.33 -24.93
C SER A 6 -9.69 4.60 -23.58
N VAL A 7 -9.63 3.59 -22.71
CA VAL A 7 -9.05 3.72 -21.35
C VAL A 7 -7.88 2.75 -21.16
N GLY A 8 -6.69 3.28 -20.91
CA GLY A 8 -5.51 2.49 -20.53
C GLY A 8 -5.35 2.44 -19.01
N ILE A 9 -5.36 1.24 -18.42
CA ILE A 9 -5.17 1.04 -16.97
C ILE A 9 -3.80 0.37 -16.76
N ILE A 10 -2.95 0.96 -15.92
CA ILE A 10 -1.61 0.44 -15.63
C ILE A 10 -1.62 -0.25 -14.26
N GLY A 11 -1.60 -1.59 -14.25
CA GLY A 11 -1.63 -2.44 -13.08
C GLY A 11 -2.94 -3.23 -12.94
N ALA A 12 -2.84 -4.55 -12.83
CA ALA A 12 -3.93 -5.51 -12.61
C ALA A 12 -3.99 -6.00 -11.14
N GLY A 13 -3.63 -5.13 -10.20
CA GLY A 13 -3.90 -5.30 -8.77
C GLY A 13 -5.37 -5.02 -8.41
N PRO A 14 -5.71 -5.07 -7.10
CA PRO A 14 -7.09 -4.88 -6.64
C PRO A 14 -7.74 -3.56 -7.09
N GLY A 15 -6.95 -2.49 -7.30
CA GLY A 15 -7.44 -1.22 -7.81
C GLY A 15 -7.83 -1.29 -9.29
N GLY A 16 -6.91 -1.77 -10.14
CA GLY A 16 -7.14 -1.88 -11.58
C GLY A 16 -8.29 -2.83 -11.93
N LEU A 17 -8.38 -3.96 -11.23
CA LEU A 17 -9.50 -4.89 -11.37
C LEU A 17 -10.83 -4.23 -10.96
N ALA A 18 -10.88 -3.50 -9.85
CA ALA A 18 -12.09 -2.78 -9.43
C ALA A 18 -12.53 -1.76 -10.47
N LEU A 19 -11.58 -0.99 -11.03
CA LEU A 19 -11.86 -0.02 -12.08
C LEU A 19 -12.37 -0.69 -13.35
N GLY A 20 -11.72 -1.76 -13.83
CA GLY A 20 -12.19 -2.53 -14.99
C GLY A 20 -13.62 -3.06 -14.80
N ILE A 21 -13.94 -3.59 -13.62
CA ILE A 21 -15.30 -4.06 -13.28
C ILE A 21 -16.31 -2.91 -13.35
N PHE A 22 -15.99 -1.74 -12.78
CA PHE A 22 -16.90 -0.60 -12.79
C PHE A 22 -17.04 0.06 -14.16
N LEU A 23 -15.98 0.10 -14.97
CA LEU A 23 -16.02 0.56 -16.36
C LEU A 23 -16.98 -0.30 -17.17
N ARG A 24 -16.81 -1.63 -17.13
CA ARG A 24 -17.69 -2.58 -17.83
C ARG A 24 -19.14 -2.44 -17.38
N ARG A 25 -19.40 -2.37 -16.06
CA ARG A 25 -20.76 -2.14 -15.52
C ARG A 25 -21.38 -0.82 -15.98
N ALA A 26 -20.57 0.19 -16.29
CA ALA A 26 -21.03 1.47 -16.81
C ALA A 26 -21.09 1.52 -18.35
N GLY A 27 -20.86 0.39 -19.03
CA GLY A 27 -20.88 0.30 -20.50
C GLY A 27 -19.72 1.03 -21.16
N PHE A 28 -18.53 0.97 -20.55
CA PHE A 28 -17.27 1.28 -21.22
C PHE A 28 -16.58 -0.04 -21.55
N ASP A 29 -16.49 -0.37 -22.84
CA ASP A 29 -15.93 -1.64 -23.32
C ASP A 29 -14.54 -1.49 -23.95
N ASP A 30 -14.18 -0.27 -24.37
CA ASP A 30 -12.87 0.06 -24.93
C ASP A 30 -11.89 0.42 -23.81
N PHE A 31 -11.37 -0.59 -23.12
CA PHE A 31 -10.33 -0.41 -22.13
C PHE A 31 -9.34 -1.58 -22.13
N THR A 32 -8.11 -1.32 -21.74
CA THR A 32 -7.05 -2.32 -21.59
C THR A 32 -6.40 -2.18 -20.22
N ILE A 33 -6.12 -3.29 -19.55
CA ILE A 33 -5.43 -3.37 -18.27
C ILE A 33 -4.07 -4.03 -18.51
N PHE A 34 -3.01 -3.25 -18.38
CA PHE A 34 -1.63 -3.72 -18.52
C PHE A 34 -1.10 -4.19 -17.16
N ASP A 35 -0.36 -5.28 -17.12
CA ASP A 35 0.42 -5.68 -15.95
C ASP A 35 1.74 -6.31 -16.38
N ARG A 36 2.82 -6.01 -15.65
CA ARG A 36 4.15 -6.59 -15.89
C ARG A 36 4.18 -8.08 -15.54
N GLU A 37 3.32 -8.51 -14.63
CA GLU A 37 3.27 -9.90 -14.17
C GLU A 37 2.46 -10.78 -15.13
N ALA A 38 2.70 -12.09 -15.07
CA ALA A 38 1.98 -13.09 -15.85
C ALA A 38 0.53 -13.33 -15.40
N GLY A 39 0.02 -12.56 -14.43
CA GLY A 39 -1.32 -12.72 -13.88
C GLY A 39 -1.77 -11.54 -13.02
N VAL A 40 -3.01 -11.59 -12.57
CA VAL A 40 -3.61 -10.52 -11.74
C VAL A 40 -3.32 -10.69 -10.25
N GLY A 41 -3.53 -9.64 -9.45
CA GLY A 41 -3.46 -9.71 -7.98
C GLY A 41 -2.53 -8.68 -7.33
N GLY A 42 -1.63 -8.07 -8.10
CA GLY A 42 -0.74 -7.01 -7.64
C GLY A 42 0.14 -7.47 -6.48
N THR A 43 0.05 -6.79 -5.33
CA THR A 43 0.80 -7.12 -4.10
C THR A 43 0.73 -8.60 -3.73
N TRP A 44 -0.43 -9.24 -3.91
CA TRP A 44 -0.65 -10.64 -3.58
C TRP A 44 -0.08 -11.61 -4.61
N ARG A 45 0.36 -11.14 -5.78
CA ARG A 45 1.11 -11.94 -6.76
C ARG A 45 2.61 -11.81 -6.55
N ILE A 46 3.10 -10.58 -6.35
CA ILE A 46 4.54 -10.31 -6.32
C ILE A 46 5.20 -10.70 -4.98
N ASN A 47 4.45 -10.71 -3.88
CA ASN A 47 4.98 -11.12 -2.58
C ASN A 47 4.61 -12.58 -2.31
N THR A 48 5.61 -13.42 -2.05
CA THR A 48 5.44 -14.86 -1.81
C THR A 48 6.28 -15.38 -0.64
N TYR A 49 6.81 -14.47 0.20
CA TYR A 49 7.55 -14.85 1.41
C TYR A 49 6.65 -15.60 2.40
N PRO A 50 7.20 -16.53 3.20
CA PRO A 50 6.41 -17.37 4.09
C PRO A 50 5.76 -16.56 5.22
N GLY A 51 4.53 -16.91 5.58
CA GLY A 51 3.74 -16.23 6.61
C GLY A 51 3.01 -14.98 6.14
N LEU A 52 3.14 -14.61 4.85
CA LEU A 52 2.46 -13.45 4.27
C LEU A 52 0.94 -13.57 4.40
N ALA A 53 0.37 -12.62 5.14
CA ALA A 53 -1.06 -12.54 5.40
C ALA A 53 -1.56 -11.09 5.45
N CYS A 54 -2.87 -10.90 5.29
CA CYS A 54 -3.46 -9.58 5.43
C CYS A 54 -3.53 -9.15 6.90
N ASP A 55 -3.40 -7.84 7.14
CA ASP A 55 -3.64 -7.22 8.45
C ASP A 55 -5.12 -6.79 8.64
N VAL A 56 -5.91 -6.84 7.56
CA VAL A 56 -7.35 -6.54 7.56
C VAL A 56 -8.13 -7.83 7.45
N LYS A 57 -9.24 -7.93 8.18
CA LYS A 57 -10.08 -9.13 8.17
C LYS A 57 -10.62 -9.44 6.77
N SER A 58 -10.62 -10.70 6.35
CA SER A 58 -10.85 -11.13 4.96
C SER A 58 -12.20 -10.67 4.38
N HIS A 59 -13.28 -10.73 5.17
CA HIS A 59 -14.59 -10.21 4.74
C HIS A 59 -14.61 -8.68 4.52
N LEU A 60 -13.71 -7.92 5.13
CA LEU A 60 -13.54 -6.47 4.90
C LEU A 60 -12.48 -6.19 3.81
N TYR A 61 -11.46 -7.03 3.69
CA TYR A 61 -10.48 -7.03 2.61
C TYR A 61 -10.98 -7.78 1.38
N SER A 62 -12.18 -7.44 0.92
CA SER A 62 -12.81 -7.97 -0.30
C SER A 62 -13.72 -6.93 -0.92
N TYR A 63 -14.06 -7.08 -2.19
CA TYR A 63 -14.97 -6.17 -2.86
C TYR A 63 -16.35 -6.20 -2.20
N SER A 64 -16.89 -5.03 -1.90
CA SER A 64 -18.21 -4.85 -1.28
C SER A 64 -19.35 -5.43 -2.11
N PHE A 65 -19.14 -5.57 -3.41
CA PHE A 65 -20.08 -6.14 -4.37
C PHE A 65 -19.82 -7.61 -4.70
N ASP A 66 -18.73 -8.21 -4.20
CA ASP A 66 -18.37 -9.62 -4.45
C ASP A 66 -17.82 -10.31 -3.19
N LEU A 67 -18.70 -10.53 -2.22
CA LEU A 67 -18.33 -11.10 -0.92
C LEU A 67 -18.14 -12.61 -1.01
N ASN A 68 -16.99 -13.08 -0.56
CA ASN A 68 -16.67 -14.51 -0.47
C ASN A 68 -17.23 -15.12 0.83
N ALA A 69 -17.92 -16.25 0.73
CA ALA A 69 -18.41 -17.03 1.87
C ALA A 69 -17.39 -18.07 2.35
N GLY A 70 -16.45 -18.44 1.47
CA GLY A 70 -15.51 -19.52 1.68
C GLY A 70 -14.22 -19.11 2.39
N TRP A 71 -14.09 -17.86 2.84
CA TRP A 71 -12.90 -17.40 3.57
C TRP A 71 -12.55 -18.39 4.69
N SER A 72 -11.30 -18.85 4.71
CA SER A 72 -10.83 -19.90 5.61
C SER A 72 -10.69 -19.39 7.05
N ARG A 73 -10.15 -18.17 7.20
CA ARG A 73 -9.75 -17.54 8.47
C ARG A 73 -10.13 -16.07 8.53
N LEU A 74 -10.08 -15.50 9.74
CA LEU A 74 -10.34 -14.08 9.96
C LEU A 74 -9.36 -13.20 9.19
N TRP A 75 -8.07 -13.57 9.14
CA TRP A 75 -7.03 -12.91 8.35
C TRP A 75 -6.37 -13.92 7.41
N SER A 76 -6.83 -13.94 6.15
CA SER A 76 -6.35 -14.89 5.15
C SER A 76 -4.90 -14.64 4.75
N GLY A 77 -4.22 -15.75 4.43
CA GLY A 77 -2.89 -15.76 3.83
C GLY A 77 -2.90 -15.32 2.36
N GLN A 78 -1.72 -15.17 1.78
CA GLN A 78 -1.57 -14.64 0.43
C GLN A 78 -2.28 -15.48 -0.65
N GLU A 79 -2.11 -16.80 -0.67
CA GLU A 79 -2.67 -17.67 -1.72
C GLU A 79 -4.19 -17.52 -1.84
N GLU A 80 -4.90 -17.56 -0.72
CA GLU A 80 -6.37 -17.44 -0.68
C GLU A 80 -6.85 -16.06 -1.17
N ILE A 81 -6.09 -15.01 -0.88
CA ILE A 81 -6.41 -13.65 -1.33
C ILE A 81 -6.11 -13.49 -2.83
N LEU A 82 -5.02 -14.08 -3.32
CA LEU A 82 -4.70 -14.10 -4.74
C LEU A 82 -5.79 -14.82 -5.53
N GLU A 83 -6.18 -16.03 -5.09
CA GLU A 83 -7.25 -16.83 -5.69
C GLU A 83 -8.58 -16.04 -5.73
N TYR A 84 -8.88 -15.29 -4.65
CA TYR A 84 -10.05 -14.42 -4.62
C TYR A 84 -10.06 -13.41 -5.78
N PHE A 85 -8.94 -12.71 -6.02
CA PHE A 85 -8.85 -11.69 -7.07
C PHE A 85 -8.81 -12.29 -8.48
N GLU A 86 -8.15 -13.44 -8.66
CA GLU A 86 -8.18 -14.20 -9.92
C GLU A 86 -9.61 -14.61 -10.27
N ARG A 87 -10.35 -15.16 -9.30
CA ARG A 87 -11.76 -15.50 -9.48
C ARG A 87 -12.61 -14.27 -9.79
N CYS A 88 -12.34 -13.11 -9.17
CA CYS A 88 -13.04 -11.88 -9.53
C CYS A 88 -12.75 -11.48 -10.98
N ALA A 89 -11.50 -11.52 -11.44
CA ALA A 89 -11.15 -11.22 -12.83
C ALA A 89 -11.89 -12.14 -13.82
N GLN A 90 -12.00 -13.43 -13.52
CA GLN A 90 -12.76 -14.40 -14.31
C GLN A 90 -14.27 -14.13 -14.28
N ARG A 91 -14.86 -13.99 -13.08
CA ARG A 91 -16.30 -13.78 -12.86
C ARG A 91 -16.82 -12.54 -13.56
N TYR A 92 -16.03 -11.46 -13.56
CA TYR A 92 -16.38 -10.21 -14.24
C TYR A 92 -15.85 -10.13 -15.67
N ARG A 93 -15.35 -11.25 -16.21
CA ARG A 93 -14.91 -11.43 -17.59
C ARG A 93 -13.85 -10.41 -18.01
N LEU A 94 -12.85 -10.14 -17.19
CA LEU A 94 -11.79 -9.18 -17.52
C LEU A 94 -10.67 -9.77 -18.40
N HIS A 95 -10.66 -11.09 -18.65
CA HIS A 95 -9.62 -11.77 -19.42
C HIS A 95 -9.34 -11.13 -20.79
N ASP A 96 -10.38 -10.71 -21.52
CA ASP A 96 -10.29 -10.07 -22.84
C ASP A 96 -9.79 -8.61 -22.77
N LYS A 97 -9.59 -8.08 -21.57
CA LYS A 97 -9.11 -6.72 -21.30
C LYS A 97 -7.71 -6.72 -20.70
N LEU A 98 -7.15 -7.88 -20.35
CA LEU A 98 -5.85 -7.99 -19.70
C LEU A 98 -4.75 -8.14 -20.76
N ARG A 99 -3.71 -7.31 -20.66
CA ARG A 99 -2.42 -7.49 -21.32
C ARG A 99 -1.36 -7.70 -20.25
N LEU A 100 -1.11 -8.97 -19.97
CA LEU A 100 -0.15 -9.45 -18.97
C LEU A 100 1.25 -9.53 -19.59
N ASN A 101 2.28 -9.69 -18.76
CA ASN A 101 3.69 -9.64 -19.19
C ASN A 101 4.03 -8.37 -20.01
N THR A 102 3.33 -7.27 -19.72
CA THR A 102 3.43 -6.00 -20.46
C THR A 102 3.68 -4.88 -19.46
N GLU A 103 4.95 -4.57 -19.23
CA GLU A 103 5.34 -3.45 -18.37
C GLU A 103 5.24 -2.14 -19.13
N ILE A 104 4.51 -1.17 -18.59
CA ILE A 104 4.49 0.21 -19.09
C ILE A 104 5.57 1.02 -18.40
N VAL A 105 6.47 1.64 -19.18
CA VAL A 105 7.61 2.42 -18.67
C VAL A 105 7.48 3.92 -18.92
N SER A 106 6.59 4.33 -19.83
CA SER A 106 6.33 5.75 -20.10
C SER A 106 4.85 6.01 -20.39
N ALA A 107 4.37 7.18 -19.96
CA ALA A 107 3.06 7.73 -20.31
C ALA A 107 3.21 9.22 -20.66
N GLN A 108 2.90 9.60 -21.89
CA GLN A 108 3.05 10.98 -22.37
C GLN A 108 1.75 11.54 -22.94
N TRP A 109 1.37 12.74 -22.50
CA TRP A 109 0.23 13.47 -23.03
C TRP A 109 0.56 14.20 -24.32
N PHE A 110 -0.30 14.05 -25.32
CA PHE A 110 -0.26 14.75 -26.59
C PHE A 110 -1.45 15.72 -26.69
N SER A 111 -1.16 17.02 -26.61
CA SER A 111 -2.19 18.07 -26.51
C SER A 111 -3.04 18.25 -27.76
N GLU A 112 -2.46 18.04 -28.94
CA GLU A 112 -3.17 18.19 -30.22
C GLU A 112 -4.22 17.09 -30.41
N GLU A 113 -3.81 15.84 -30.17
CA GLU A 113 -4.70 14.67 -30.26
C GLU A 113 -5.61 14.50 -29.04
N ARG A 114 -5.28 15.16 -27.91
CA ARG A 114 -5.93 14.98 -26.61
C ARG A 114 -5.90 13.52 -26.13
N GLN A 115 -4.75 12.87 -26.32
CA GLN A 115 -4.55 11.47 -25.98
C GLN A 115 -3.24 11.27 -25.24
N TRP A 116 -3.18 10.18 -24.48
CA TRP A 116 -1.97 9.66 -23.89
C TRP A 116 -1.35 8.59 -24.80
N ARG A 117 -0.04 8.62 -24.93
CA ARG A 117 0.77 7.52 -25.45
C ARG A 117 1.37 6.77 -24.27
N LEU A 118 1.14 5.46 -24.22
CA LEU A 118 1.82 4.53 -23.31
C LEU A 118 2.90 3.78 -24.10
N VAL A 119 4.08 3.63 -23.51
CA VAL A 119 5.18 2.86 -24.10
C VAL A 119 5.54 1.69 -23.18
N THR A 120 5.63 0.49 -23.75
CA THR A 120 6.02 -0.72 -23.02
C THR A 120 7.54 -0.80 -22.84
N SER A 121 8.02 -1.67 -21.95
CA SER A 121 9.45 -1.96 -21.79
C SER A 121 10.09 -2.56 -23.06
N THR A 122 9.29 -3.12 -23.97
CA THR A 122 9.72 -3.63 -25.28
C THR A 122 9.66 -2.59 -26.41
N GLY A 123 9.16 -1.38 -26.13
CA GLY A 123 9.03 -0.29 -27.09
C GLY A 123 7.71 -0.27 -27.88
N GLU A 124 6.74 -1.14 -27.57
CA GLU A 124 5.40 -1.09 -28.17
C GLU A 124 4.66 0.17 -27.69
N GLU A 125 3.99 0.87 -28.60
CA GLU A 125 3.22 2.06 -28.30
C GLU A 125 1.71 1.81 -28.33
N HIS A 126 1.00 2.38 -27.36
CA HIS A 126 -0.46 2.35 -27.29
C HIS A 126 -1.02 3.75 -27.05
N ARG A 127 -2.16 4.08 -27.68
CA ARG A 127 -2.82 5.38 -27.51
C ARG A 127 -4.16 5.24 -26.80
N PHE A 128 -4.40 6.11 -25.82
CA PHE A 128 -5.64 6.12 -25.04
C PHE A 128 -6.15 7.53 -24.81
N ASP A 129 -7.48 7.71 -24.82
CA ASP A 129 -8.08 9.00 -24.45
C ASP A 129 -7.88 9.29 -22.96
N ILE A 130 -7.98 8.26 -22.12
CA ILE A 130 -7.86 8.32 -20.66
C ILE A 130 -6.81 7.30 -20.21
N VAL A 131 -5.96 7.69 -19.28
CA VAL A 131 -5.03 6.75 -18.60
C VAL A 131 -5.29 6.76 -17.11
N VAL A 132 -5.32 5.58 -16.50
CA VAL A 132 -5.41 5.43 -15.05
C VAL A 132 -4.28 4.55 -14.53
N SER A 133 -3.39 5.12 -13.73
CA SER A 133 -2.40 4.31 -13.03
C SER A 133 -3.00 3.64 -11.79
N ALA A 134 -2.81 2.33 -11.68
CA ALA A 134 -3.24 1.49 -10.57
C ALA A 134 -2.08 0.64 -10.02
N VAL A 135 -0.84 1.12 -10.19
CA VAL A 135 0.39 0.42 -9.75
C VAL A 135 0.50 0.31 -8.23
N GLY A 136 -0.18 1.17 -7.48
CA GLY A 136 -0.19 1.15 -6.02
C GLY A 136 1.06 1.78 -5.39
N LEU A 137 1.24 1.52 -4.09
CA LEU A 137 2.20 2.20 -3.22
C LEU A 137 3.48 1.38 -2.94
N PHE A 138 3.37 0.05 -2.96
CA PHE A 138 4.39 -0.87 -2.45
C PHE A 138 4.93 -1.76 -3.58
N THR A 139 5.57 -1.13 -4.57
CA THR A 139 6.08 -1.83 -5.77
C THR A 139 7.60 -1.87 -5.84
N GLN A 140 8.29 -0.82 -5.40
CA GLN A 140 9.75 -0.73 -5.45
C GLN A 140 10.36 -1.08 -4.10
N PRO A 141 10.97 -2.28 -3.95
CA PRO A 141 11.62 -2.66 -2.70
C PRO A 141 12.83 -1.77 -2.44
N VAL A 142 13.11 -1.52 -1.16
CA VAL A 142 14.28 -0.73 -0.74
C VAL A 142 15.28 -1.68 -0.12
N MET A 143 16.41 -1.87 -0.78
CA MET A 143 17.53 -2.60 -0.20
C MET A 143 18.17 -1.77 0.92
N PRO A 144 18.62 -2.39 2.02
CA PRO A 144 19.47 -1.73 2.98
C PRO A 144 20.80 -1.35 2.32
N ASP A 145 21.38 -0.23 2.75
CA ASP A 145 22.72 0.18 2.37
C ASP A 145 23.73 -0.62 3.21
N LEU A 146 24.18 -1.76 2.67
CA LEU A 146 25.15 -2.64 3.31
C LEU A 146 26.48 -2.50 2.58
N VAL A 147 27.51 -2.02 3.28
CA VAL A 147 28.86 -1.93 2.73
C VAL A 147 29.45 -3.33 2.62
N GLU A 148 29.87 -3.73 1.43
CA GLU A 148 30.58 -5.00 1.24
C GLU A 148 32.07 -4.79 1.51
N GLU A 149 32.50 -5.07 2.73
CA GLU A 149 33.91 -4.93 3.16
C GLU A 149 34.78 -6.09 2.64
N GLU A 150 34.19 -7.27 2.53
CA GLU A 150 34.75 -8.43 1.83
C GLU A 150 33.63 -9.11 1.02
N PRO A 151 33.96 -9.82 -0.08
CA PRO A 151 32.97 -10.52 -0.89
C PRO A 151 32.05 -11.41 -0.05
N PHE A 152 30.76 -11.10 -0.02
CA PHE A 152 29.80 -11.89 0.74
C PHE A 152 29.46 -13.18 -0.01
N THR A 153 29.66 -14.32 0.64
CA THR A 153 29.48 -15.66 0.07
C THR A 153 28.13 -16.28 0.44
N GLY A 154 27.35 -15.62 1.31
CA GLY A 154 25.99 -16.00 1.64
C GLY A 154 24.96 -15.47 0.64
N THR A 155 23.68 -15.72 0.93
CA THR A 155 22.58 -15.24 0.10
C THR A 155 21.96 -13.96 0.67
N ILE A 156 21.69 -12.97 -0.18
CA ILE A 156 20.93 -11.77 0.20
C ILE A 156 19.67 -11.73 -0.66
N MET A 157 18.51 -11.61 -0.02
CA MET A 157 17.26 -11.40 -0.76
C MET A 157 16.30 -10.46 -0.04
N HIS A 158 15.52 -9.72 -0.81
CA HIS A 158 14.42 -8.91 -0.28
C HIS A 158 13.12 -9.72 -0.29
N THR A 159 12.27 -9.55 0.71
CA THR A 159 11.02 -10.33 0.83
C THR A 159 10.04 -10.15 -0.34
N ALA A 160 10.13 -9.01 -1.04
CA ALA A 160 9.39 -8.71 -2.26
C ALA A 160 9.88 -9.48 -3.51
N LYS A 161 11.07 -10.08 -3.44
CA LYS A 161 11.69 -10.88 -4.50
C LYS A 161 12.17 -12.20 -3.90
N TRP A 162 11.24 -12.92 -3.28
CA TRP A 162 11.52 -14.15 -2.57
C TRP A 162 12.01 -15.24 -3.53
N ASP A 163 13.19 -15.80 -3.25
CA ASP A 163 13.75 -16.91 -4.01
C ASP A 163 13.41 -18.24 -3.33
N HIS A 164 12.52 -19.01 -3.96
CA HIS A 164 12.06 -20.31 -3.45
C HIS A 164 13.12 -21.42 -3.56
N SER A 165 14.25 -21.18 -4.24
CA SER A 165 15.34 -22.15 -4.36
C SER A 165 16.26 -22.19 -3.14
N VAL A 166 16.19 -21.17 -2.28
CA VAL A 166 17.07 -21.02 -1.12
C VAL A 166 16.51 -21.82 0.06
N ASP A 167 17.27 -22.82 0.51
CA ASP A 167 16.91 -23.64 1.65
C ASP A 167 17.32 -22.96 2.97
N LEU A 168 16.35 -22.74 3.85
CA LEU A 168 16.58 -22.15 5.17
C LEU A 168 16.79 -23.21 6.27
N ARG A 169 16.63 -24.50 5.96
CA ARG A 169 16.76 -25.59 6.95
C ARG A 169 18.18 -25.68 7.49
N GLY A 170 18.32 -25.50 8.79
CA GLY A 170 19.63 -25.55 9.45
C GLY A 170 20.51 -24.32 9.19
N ALA A 171 20.05 -23.34 8.39
CA ALA A 171 20.80 -22.12 8.10
C ALA A 171 20.81 -21.15 9.28
N LYS A 172 21.84 -20.31 9.35
CA LYS A 172 21.90 -19.11 10.19
C LYS A 172 21.38 -17.92 9.40
N VAL A 173 20.29 -17.31 9.85
CA VAL A 173 19.55 -16.32 9.06
C VAL A 173 19.47 -14.99 9.79
N ALA A 174 19.90 -13.91 9.16
CA ALA A 174 19.59 -12.55 9.62
C ALA A 174 18.34 -12.01 8.95
N VAL A 175 17.37 -11.53 9.73
CA VAL A 175 16.20 -10.81 9.24
C VAL A 175 16.35 -9.33 9.56
N LEU A 176 16.44 -8.50 8.52
CA LEU A 176 16.65 -7.06 8.65
C LEU A 176 15.31 -6.32 8.66
N GLY A 177 14.97 -5.71 9.80
CA GLY A 177 13.77 -4.92 9.99
C GLY A 177 12.77 -5.54 10.97
N THR A 178 11.85 -4.71 11.45
CA THR A 178 10.84 -5.07 12.47
C THR A 178 9.43 -4.64 12.08
N GLY A 179 9.19 -4.40 10.79
CA GLY A 179 7.86 -4.05 10.28
C GLY A 179 6.90 -5.25 10.22
N SER A 180 5.71 -5.04 9.64
CA SER A 180 4.71 -6.11 9.46
C SER A 180 5.29 -7.34 8.74
N THR A 181 6.13 -7.12 7.73
CA THR A 181 6.80 -8.20 6.98
C THR A 181 7.69 -9.04 7.87
N ALA A 182 8.56 -8.43 8.68
CA ALA A 182 9.43 -9.17 9.58
C ALA A 182 8.63 -9.95 10.64
N ALA A 183 7.56 -9.34 11.17
CA ALA A 183 6.72 -9.99 12.16
C ALA A 183 5.96 -11.22 11.63
N GLN A 184 5.70 -11.27 10.32
CA GLN A 184 5.13 -12.44 9.64
C GLN A 184 6.20 -13.46 9.25
N LEU A 185 7.39 -13.00 8.87
CA LEU A 185 8.46 -13.83 8.35
C LEU A 185 9.24 -14.57 9.44
N VAL A 186 9.61 -13.88 10.52
CA VAL A 186 10.47 -14.42 11.59
C VAL A 186 9.92 -15.72 12.19
N PRO A 187 8.61 -15.84 12.52
CA PRO A 187 8.03 -17.09 12.98
C PRO A 187 8.21 -18.26 12.01
N GLU A 188 8.08 -18.03 10.69
CA GLU A 188 8.23 -19.09 9.69
C GLU A 188 9.68 -19.48 9.45
N VAL A 189 10.60 -18.52 9.54
CA VAL A 189 12.05 -18.76 9.44
C VAL A 189 12.55 -19.52 10.67
N ALA A 190 12.12 -19.14 11.88
CA ALA A 190 12.53 -19.77 13.12
C ALA A 190 12.10 -21.25 13.24
N LYS A 191 11.08 -21.69 12.50
CA LYS A 191 10.69 -23.11 12.42
C LYS A 191 11.71 -23.99 11.68
N GLN A 192 12.62 -23.39 10.90
CA GLN A 192 13.48 -24.10 9.95
C GLN A 192 14.97 -23.81 10.15
N ALA A 193 15.31 -22.56 10.45
CA ALA A 193 16.69 -22.10 10.66
C ALA A 193 17.29 -22.65 11.96
N SER A 194 18.61 -22.91 11.96
CA SER A 194 19.33 -23.28 13.18
C SER A 194 19.57 -22.09 14.10
N MET A 195 19.63 -20.88 13.53
CA MET A 195 19.78 -19.62 14.24
C MET A 195 19.08 -18.50 13.48
N VAL A 196 18.35 -17.63 14.18
CA VAL A 196 17.73 -16.43 13.60
C VAL A 196 18.20 -15.19 14.34
N TYR A 197 18.83 -14.26 13.62
CA TYR A 197 19.15 -12.92 14.11
C TYR A 197 18.06 -11.95 13.66
N SER A 198 17.22 -11.50 14.59
CA SER A 198 16.23 -10.44 14.36
C SER A 198 16.90 -9.09 14.54
N VAL A 199 17.41 -8.51 13.45
CA VAL A 199 18.20 -7.27 13.45
C VAL A 199 17.28 -6.05 13.37
N GLN A 200 17.27 -5.26 14.43
CA GLN A 200 16.36 -4.13 14.58
C GLN A 200 17.09 -2.79 14.73
N ARG A 201 16.71 -1.80 13.91
CA ARG A 201 17.13 -0.39 14.11
C ARG A 201 16.33 0.29 15.20
N SER A 202 15.06 -0.04 15.28
CA SER A 202 14.14 0.42 16.31
C SER A 202 13.08 -0.65 16.55
N PRO A 203 12.77 -1.02 17.79
CA PRO A 203 11.65 -1.91 18.08
C PRO A 203 10.33 -1.29 17.61
N THR A 204 9.33 -2.13 17.34
CA THR A 204 8.00 -1.73 16.83
C THR A 204 6.91 -1.96 17.86
N TRP A 205 5.80 -1.22 17.74
CA TRP A 205 4.61 -1.47 18.55
C TRP A 205 3.85 -2.68 17.98
N VAL A 206 3.80 -3.77 18.77
CA VAL A 206 3.11 -5.01 18.42
C VAL A 206 1.78 -5.11 19.16
N LEU A 207 0.72 -5.33 18.40
CA LEU A 207 -0.63 -5.59 18.91
C LEU A 207 -1.03 -7.05 18.65
N PRO A 208 -1.82 -7.65 19.55
CA PRO A 208 -2.30 -9.00 19.38
C PRO A 208 -3.20 -9.12 18.14
N LYS A 209 -2.94 -10.15 17.34
CA LYS A 209 -3.79 -10.57 16.21
C LYS A 209 -4.48 -11.90 16.58
N PRO A 210 -5.69 -11.88 17.13
CA PRO A 210 -6.39 -13.10 17.54
C PRO A 210 -7.00 -13.83 16.33
N ASP A 211 -6.14 -14.29 15.43
CA ASP A 211 -6.54 -14.98 14.21
C ASP A 211 -7.08 -16.38 14.52
N ARG A 212 -8.09 -16.79 13.76
CA ARG A 212 -8.73 -18.10 13.86
C ARG A 212 -9.40 -18.49 12.56
N GLU A 213 -9.65 -19.77 12.41
CA GLU A 213 -10.50 -20.31 11.35
C GLU A 213 -11.97 -19.92 11.54
N TYR A 214 -12.65 -19.70 10.41
CA TYR A 214 -14.10 -19.65 10.38
C TYR A 214 -14.65 -21.07 10.52
N THR A 215 -15.59 -21.24 11.45
CA THR A 215 -16.26 -22.52 11.68
C THR A 215 -17.11 -22.91 10.47
N ALA A 216 -17.38 -24.21 10.29
CA ALA A 216 -18.28 -24.70 9.24
C ALA A 216 -19.67 -24.05 9.32
N ARG A 217 -20.18 -23.79 10.54
CA ARG A 217 -21.44 -23.08 10.76
C ARG A 217 -21.38 -21.63 10.26
N GLU A 218 -20.31 -20.89 10.54
CA GLU A 218 -20.12 -19.53 10.02
C GLU A 218 -20.09 -19.51 8.49
N LYS A 219 -19.29 -20.39 7.87
CA LYS A 219 -19.22 -20.50 6.39
C LYS A 219 -20.59 -20.86 5.79
N TRP A 220 -21.31 -21.81 6.40
CA TRP A 220 -22.66 -22.18 5.98
C TRP A 220 -23.63 -20.99 6.06
N MET A 221 -23.63 -20.24 7.17
CA MET A 221 -24.45 -19.03 7.33
C MET A 221 -24.12 -17.98 6.27
N PHE A 222 -22.83 -17.75 5.99
CA PHE A 222 -22.40 -16.81 4.96
C PHE A 222 -22.80 -17.22 3.54
N ALA A 223 -22.90 -18.53 3.28
CA ALA A 223 -23.31 -19.05 1.99
C ALA A 223 -24.84 -19.02 1.78
N HIS A 224 -25.62 -19.34 2.81
CA HIS A 224 -27.06 -19.63 2.65
C HIS A 224 -28.00 -18.60 3.26
N ILE A 225 -27.58 -17.85 4.29
CA ILE A 225 -28.47 -16.87 4.94
C ILE A 225 -28.39 -15.54 4.17
N PRO A 226 -29.53 -15.02 3.65
CA PRO A 226 -29.55 -13.73 2.95
C PRO A 226 -28.95 -12.62 3.80
N LEU A 227 -28.15 -11.76 3.17
CA LEU A 227 -27.49 -10.59 3.78
C LEU A 227 -26.48 -10.88 4.90
N ALA A 228 -26.30 -12.11 5.38
CA ALA A 228 -25.39 -12.44 6.49
C ALA A 228 -23.95 -11.91 6.26
N LYS A 229 -23.39 -12.14 5.07
CA LYS A 229 -22.07 -11.58 4.67
C LYS A 229 -22.03 -10.06 4.70
N LYS A 230 -23.11 -9.40 4.26
CA LYS A 230 -23.19 -7.93 4.21
C LYS A 230 -23.25 -7.35 5.61
N VAL A 231 -24.11 -7.88 6.48
CA VAL A 231 -24.22 -7.47 7.89
C VAL A 231 -22.90 -7.69 8.62
N TYR A 232 -22.29 -8.87 8.45
CA TYR A 232 -20.99 -9.17 9.05
C TYR A 232 -19.91 -8.20 8.59
N ARG A 233 -19.80 -7.95 7.27
CA ARG A 233 -18.86 -6.95 6.73
C ARG A 233 -19.14 -5.54 7.25
N ILE A 234 -20.40 -5.13 7.37
CA ILE A 234 -20.78 -3.81 7.92
C ILE A 234 -20.32 -3.69 9.38
N ARG A 235 -20.52 -4.73 10.20
CA ARG A 235 -20.02 -4.78 11.57
C ARG A 235 -18.49 -4.67 11.62
N LEU A 236 -17.77 -5.39 10.76
CA LEU A 236 -16.32 -5.28 10.66
C LEU A 236 -15.89 -3.87 10.27
N TRP A 237 -16.59 -3.26 9.29
CA TRP A 237 -16.33 -1.90 8.85
C TRP A 237 -16.52 -0.89 9.98
N PHE A 238 -17.62 -0.94 10.73
CA PHE A 238 -17.84 -0.04 11.87
C PHE A 238 -16.79 -0.20 12.97
N ARG A 239 -16.37 -1.44 13.26
CA ARG A 239 -15.30 -1.71 14.22
C ARG A 239 -13.95 -1.17 13.75
N SER A 240 -13.65 -1.30 12.45
CA SER A 240 -12.43 -0.72 11.86
C SER A 240 -12.48 0.80 11.94
N GLU A 241 -13.61 1.38 11.54
CA GLU A 241 -13.83 2.83 11.53
C GLU A 241 -13.72 3.45 12.93
N SER A 242 -14.20 2.75 13.97
CA SER A 242 -14.05 3.24 15.35
C SER A 242 -12.61 3.38 15.81
N ASN A 243 -11.66 2.68 15.17
CA ASN A 243 -10.24 2.76 15.52
C ASN A 243 -9.54 4.00 14.93
N ILE A 244 -10.26 4.86 14.18
CA ILE A 244 -9.67 6.05 13.55
C ILE A 244 -8.99 6.99 14.55
N SER A 245 -9.52 7.13 15.78
CA SER A 245 -8.95 8.06 16.76
C SER A 245 -7.53 7.67 17.24
N VAL A 246 -7.05 6.47 16.93
CA VAL A 246 -5.64 6.07 17.19
C VAL A 246 -4.64 6.94 16.41
N ILE A 247 -5.07 7.65 15.35
CA ILE A 247 -4.20 8.57 14.62
C ILE A 247 -4.00 9.91 15.35
N GLU A 248 -4.87 10.24 16.30
CA GLU A 248 -4.79 11.46 17.12
C GLU A 248 -3.71 11.28 18.19
N ASN A 249 -2.77 12.22 18.25
CA ASN A 249 -1.64 12.12 19.17
C ASN A 249 -2.12 12.23 20.62
N GLY A 250 -1.85 11.21 21.43
CA GLY A 250 -2.23 11.18 22.84
C GLY A 250 -3.72 11.04 23.13
N SER A 251 -4.53 10.53 22.18
CA SER A 251 -5.93 10.21 22.46
C SER A 251 -6.08 9.09 23.49
N ASP A 252 -7.23 9.00 24.16
CA ASP A 252 -7.55 7.92 25.10
C ASP A 252 -7.36 6.53 24.46
N LYS A 253 -7.72 6.39 23.18
CA LYS A 253 -7.52 5.12 22.44
C LYS A 253 -6.05 4.85 22.17
N THR A 254 -5.25 5.88 21.91
CA THR A 254 -3.81 5.72 21.72
C THR A 254 -3.18 5.15 22.99
N GLU A 255 -3.55 5.66 24.17
CA GLU A 255 -3.07 5.13 25.45
C GLU A 255 -3.66 3.75 25.80
N GLU A 256 -4.93 3.49 25.48
CA GLU A 256 -5.54 2.16 25.63
C GLU A 256 -4.77 1.09 24.84
N PHE A 257 -4.54 1.33 23.54
CA PHE A 257 -3.86 0.39 22.65
C PHE A 257 -2.38 0.24 23.00
N LYS A 258 -1.71 1.32 23.42
CA LYS A 258 -0.35 1.28 23.97
C LYS A 258 -0.29 0.41 25.22
N GLY A 259 -1.26 0.55 26.13
CA GLY A 259 -1.38 -0.30 27.32
C GLY A 259 -1.58 -1.77 26.95
N ILE A 260 -2.38 -2.08 25.93
CA ILE A 260 -2.55 -3.45 25.42
C ILE A 260 -1.22 -3.99 24.87
N ALA A 261 -0.48 -3.20 24.08
CA ALA A 261 0.80 -3.59 23.52
C ALA A 261 1.83 -3.91 24.63
N LEU A 262 1.96 -3.01 25.62
CA LEU A 262 2.89 -3.19 26.74
C LEU A 262 2.54 -4.40 27.61
N ARG A 263 1.25 -4.56 27.96
CA ARG A 263 0.79 -5.75 28.72
C ARG A 263 1.02 -7.04 27.96
N THR A 264 0.83 -7.04 26.63
CA THR A 264 1.10 -8.21 25.79
C THR A 264 2.59 -8.54 25.78
N LEU A 265 3.45 -7.53 25.66
CA LEU A 265 4.90 -7.69 25.72
C LEU A 265 5.34 -8.27 27.06
N GLU A 266 4.89 -7.71 28.18
CA GLU A 266 5.19 -8.19 29.54
C GLU A 266 4.63 -9.59 29.83
N ALA A 267 3.43 -9.88 29.34
CA ALA A 267 2.84 -11.20 29.50
C ALA A 267 3.65 -12.28 28.75
N THR A 268 4.22 -11.93 27.60
CA THR A 268 4.89 -12.87 26.69
C THR A 268 6.39 -13.00 26.96
N VAL A 269 7.09 -11.88 27.15
CA VAL A 269 8.55 -11.81 27.28
C VAL A 269 8.92 -11.69 28.76
N LYS A 270 9.41 -12.79 29.35
CA LYS A 270 9.77 -12.87 30.77
C LYS A 270 11.19 -12.38 31.08
N ASP A 271 12.08 -12.41 30.10
CA ASP A 271 13.42 -11.85 30.22
C ASP A 271 13.38 -10.31 30.17
N ASP A 272 13.86 -9.67 31.23
CA ASP A 272 13.91 -8.22 31.38
C ASP A 272 14.81 -7.54 30.34
N ALA A 273 15.94 -8.15 30.01
CA ALA A 273 16.88 -7.60 29.03
C ALA A 273 16.27 -7.64 27.62
N LEU A 274 15.68 -8.77 27.23
CA LEU A 274 14.97 -8.90 25.97
C LEU A 274 13.76 -7.94 25.89
N ARG A 275 12.99 -7.83 26.98
CA ARG A 275 11.85 -6.92 27.06
C ARG A 275 12.27 -5.46 26.90
N ALA A 276 13.40 -5.04 27.48
CA ALA A 276 13.96 -3.72 27.27
C ALA A 276 14.33 -3.48 25.79
N LYS A 277 14.98 -4.46 25.12
CA LYS A 277 15.28 -4.39 23.69
C LYS A 277 14.02 -4.22 22.82
N LEU A 278 12.90 -4.84 23.21
CA LEU A 278 11.66 -4.85 22.42
C LEU A 278 10.70 -3.70 22.73
N THR A 279 10.96 -2.90 23.77
CA THR A 279 10.08 -1.80 24.18
C THR A 279 10.34 -0.55 23.33
N PRO A 280 9.35 -0.06 22.54
CA PRO A 280 9.58 1.12 21.71
C PRO A 280 9.63 2.44 22.47
N THR A 281 10.58 3.29 22.07
CA THR A 281 10.77 4.65 22.63
C THR A 281 10.07 5.75 21.80
N HIS A 282 9.62 5.42 20.59
CA HIS A 282 8.92 6.35 19.72
C HIS A 282 7.40 6.37 20.00
N PRO A 283 6.70 7.49 19.73
CA PRO A 283 5.25 7.59 19.99
C PRO A 283 4.42 6.49 19.33
N PHE A 284 3.40 6.01 20.06
CA PHE A 284 2.49 4.97 19.57
C PHE A 284 1.70 5.44 18.34
N GLY A 285 1.63 4.63 17.28
CA GLY A 285 0.95 4.97 16.03
C GLY A 285 1.74 5.88 15.08
N CYS A 286 2.93 6.34 15.49
CA CYS A 286 3.80 7.15 14.64
C CYS A 286 4.38 6.37 13.45
N LYS A 287 4.57 5.07 13.63
CA LYS A 287 4.82 4.09 12.57
C LYS A 287 3.58 3.21 12.42
N ARG A 288 3.46 2.50 11.31
CA ARG A 288 2.38 1.52 11.12
C ARG A 288 2.44 0.48 12.23
N LEU A 289 1.33 0.30 12.93
CA LEU A 289 1.19 -0.70 14.00
C LEU A 289 1.28 -2.11 13.40
N VAL A 290 2.01 -2.98 14.09
CA VAL A 290 2.21 -4.37 13.67
C VAL A 290 1.21 -5.24 14.42
N PHE A 291 0.47 -6.07 13.68
CA PHE A 291 -0.45 -7.05 14.26
C PHE A 291 0.14 -8.44 14.10
N ALA A 292 0.48 -9.09 15.20
CA ALA A 292 1.10 -10.41 15.19
C ALA A 292 0.48 -11.34 16.24
N THR A 293 0.57 -12.64 15.99
CA THR A 293 0.04 -13.68 16.88
C THR A 293 1.14 -14.35 17.69
N ASP A 294 2.25 -14.69 17.02
CA ASP A 294 3.34 -15.54 17.48
C ASP A 294 4.73 -14.87 17.42
N TYR A 295 4.82 -13.65 16.88
CA TYR A 295 6.09 -12.94 16.73
C TYR A 295 6.82 -12.75 18.06
N LEU A 296 6.17 -12.21 19.09
CA LEU A 296 6.81 -11.97 20.38
C LEU A 296 7.24 -13.28 21.05
N GLN A 297 6.43 -14.34 20.94
CA GLN A 297 6.78 -15.68 21.44
C GLN A 297 7.98 -16.26 20.68
N THR A 298 8.08 -15.99 19.38
CA THR A 298 9.21 -16.45 18.57
C THR A 298 10.51 -15.81 19.02
N LEU A 299 10.49 -14.52 19.35
CA LEU A 299 11.67 -13.80 19.83
C LEU A 299 12.19 -14.28 21.20
N THR A 300 11.42 -15.09 21.94
CA THR A 300 11.88 -15.70 23.21
C THR A 300 12.48 -17.09 23.02
N GLN A 301 12.53 -17.62 21.79
CA GLN A 301 13.07 -18.94 21.52
C GLN A 301 14.61 -18.92 21.65
N PRO A 302 15.24 -20.01 22.12
CA PRO A 302 16.67 -20.03 22.43
C PRO A 302 17.58 -19.85 21.21
N HIS A 303 17.10 -20.16 20.01
CA HIS A 303 17.82 -19.99 18.74
C HIS A 303 17.42 -18.72 17.98
N VAL A 304 16.76 -17.78 18.66
CA VAL A 304 16.38 -16.48 18.10
C VAL A 304 17.01 -15.38 18.93
N ASP A 305 17.93 -14.62 18.35
CA ASP A 305 18.58 -13.48 19.02
C ASP A 305 18.08 -12.14 18.46
N VAL A 306 17.80 -11.21 19.37
CA VAL A 306 17.38 -9.84 19.03
C VAL A 306 18.58 -8.92 19.11
N VAL A 307 18.99 -8.44 17.95
CA VAL A 307 20.14 -7.56 17.77
C VAL A 307 19.65 -6.13 17.64
N SER A 308 19.90 -5.30 18.67
CA SER A 308 19.45 -3.91 18.76
C SER A 308 20.39 -2.90 18.11
N SER A 309 21.09 -3.33 17.07
CA SER A 309 22.10 -2.54 16.34
C SER A 309 21.82 -2.66 14.84
N PRO A 310 21.76 -1.55 14.08
CA PRO A 310 21.55 -1.59 12.64
C PRO A 310 22.61 -2.43 11.93
N ALA A 311 22.20 -3.16 10.88
CA ALA A 311 23.14 -3.77 9.95
C ALA A 311 23.88 -2.67 9.17
N ARG A 312 25.20 -2.82 9.05
CA ARG A 312 26.08 -1.84 8.41
C ARG A 312 26.84 -2.43 7.22
N ALA A 313 27.44 -3.59 7.41
CA ALA A 313 28.36 -4.15 6.44
C ALA A 313 28.26 -5.67 6.34
N LEU A 314 28.80 -6.20 5.25
CA LEU A 314 28.93 -7.62 4.98
C LEU A 314 30.41 -7.96 4.84
N ARG A 315 30.79 -9.12 5.36
CA ARG A 315 32.16 -9.62 5.31
C ARG A 315 32.16 -11.14 5.17
N SER A 316 32.58 -11.71 4.04
CA SER A 316 32.69 -13.16 3.85
C SER A 316 31.39 -13.94 4.16
N ARG A 317 31.19 -14.45 5.37
CA ARG A 317 29.95 -15.11 5.85
C ARG A 317 29.30 -14.39 7.03
N SER A 318 29.61 -13.12 7.20
CA SER A 318 29.20 -12.35 8.37
C SER A 318 28.41 -11.12 7.99
N LEU A 319 27.42 -10.79 8.82
CA LEU A 319 26.76 -9.51 8.88
C LEU A 319 27.35 -8.71 10.05
N VAL A 320 27.88 -7.53 9.75
CA VAL A 320 28.45 -6.62 10.74
C VAL A 320 27.44 -5.51 11.05
N THR A 321 27.16 -5.32 12.33
CA THR A 321 26.27 -4.24 12.81
C THR A 321 27.05 -2.97 13.15
N GLU A 322 26.36 -1.83 13.33
CA GLU A 322 27.00 -0.53 13.58
C GLU A 322 27.85 -0.48 14.87
N ASP A 323 27.47 -1.25 15.89
CA ASP A 323 28.21 -1.42 17.14
C ASP A 323 29.40 -2.41 17.02
N GLY A 324 29.66 -2.93 15.82
CA GLY A 324 30.79 -3.84 15.55
C GLY A 324 30.51 -5.30 15.86
N THR A 325 29.29 -5.68 16.25
CA THR A 325 28.93 -7.09 16.44
C THR A 325 28.97 -7.81 15.08
N GLU A 326 29.66 -8.95 15.05
CA GLU A 326 29.77 -9.78 13.86
C GLU A 326 28.89 -11.03 14.02
N LEU A 327 27.95 -11.21 13.09
CA LEU A 327 26.97 -12.30 13.10
C LEU A 327 27.27 -13.24 11.94
N ASP A 328 27.65 -14.48 12.23
CA ASP A 328 27.85 -15.51 11.21
C ASP A 328 26.49 -15.92 10.61
N VAL A 329 26.30 -15.66 9.32
CA VAL A 329 25.04 -15.82 8.60
C VAL A 329 25.22 -16.44 7.22
N ASP A 330 24.36 -17.40 6.92
CA ASP A 330 24.26 -18.03 5.61
C ASP A 330 23.34 -17.23 4.68
N VAL A 331 22.30 -16.59 5.27
CA VAL A 331 21.26 -15.88 4.52
C VAL A 331 20.88 -14.57 5.23
N VAL A 332 20.79 -13.48 4.47
CA VAL A 332 20.29 -12.17 4.88
C VAL A 332 18.96 -11.88 4.19
N LEU A 333 17.89 -11.81 4.98
CA LEU A 333 16.53 -11.54 4.53
C LEU A 333 16.17 -10.07 4.80
N CYS A 334 16.06 -9.27 3.74
CA CYS A 334 15.72 -7.86 3.84
C CYS A 334 14.20 -7.67 3.90
N ALA A 335 13.68 -7.43 5.11
CA ALA A 335 12.30 -6.98 5.37
C ALA A 335 12.25 -5.45 5.53
N THR A 336 12.97 -4.74 4.66
CA THR A 336 13.32 -3.32 4.77
C THR A 336 12.31 -2.38 4.11
N GLY A 337 11.28 -2.93 3.46
CA GLY A 337 10.12 -2.19 3.00
C GLY A 337 10.25 -1.69 1.56
N TYR A 338 9.59 -0.56 1.27
CA TYR A 338 9.40 -0.06 -0.09
C TYR A 338 9.58 1.46 -0.15
N ALA A 339 9.88 1.98 -1.34
CA ALA A 339 9.97 3.41 -1.62
C ALA A 339 8.57 4.06 -1.71
N ALA A 340 7.78 3.97 -0.64
CA ALA A 340 6.37 4.30 -0.62
C ALA A 340 6.05 5.81 -0.81
N ALA A 341 7.03 6.70 -0.69
CA ALA A 341 6.84 8.12 -1.00
C ALA A 341 7.07 8.42 -2.50
N ASP A 342 7.71 7.50 -3.24
CA ASP A 342 8.07 7.64 -4.65
C ASP A 342 6.94 7.10 -5.55
N TYR A 343 5.82 7.82 -5.54
CA TYR A 343 4.68 7.47 -6.37
C TYR A 343 5.06 7.51 -7.85
N LEU A 344 4.70 6.45 -8.59
CA LEU A 344 4.97 6.35 -10.03
C LEU A 344 6.47 6.46 -10.41
N GLY A 345 7.40 6.29 -9.47
CA GLY A 345 8.85 6.41 -9.74
C GLY A 345 9.39 5.46 -10.82
N GLN A 346 8.67 4.38 -11.13
CA GLN A 346 9.01 3.41 -12.16
C GLN A 346 8.45 3.73 -13.56
N ILE A 347 7.71 4.84 -13.73
CA ILE A 347 7.08 5.24 -14.99
C ILE A 347 7.40 6.71 -15.29
N ASP A 348 7.96 7.00 -16.48
CA ASP A 348 8.14 8.37 -16.95
C ASP A 348 6.80 8.96 -17.40
N VAL A 349 6.12 9.67 -16.48
CA VAL A 349 4.84 10.32 -16.76
C VAL A 349 5.05 11.79 -17.13
N ARG A 350 4.61 12.19 -18.33
CA ARG A 350 4.73 13.56 -18.86
C ARG A 350 3.38 14.14 -19.23
N GLY A 351 3.03 15.25 -18.58
CA GLY A 351 1.77 15.96 -18.77
C GLY A 351 1.80 16.98 -19.92
N ALA A 352 0.88 17.94 -19.85
CA ALA A 352 0.80 19.04 -20.81
C ALA A 352 2.10 19.87 -20.82
N GLY A 353 2.60 20.20 -22.01
CA GLY A 353 3.87 20.91 -22.19
C GLY A 353 5.11 20.03 -21.95
N GLY A 354 4.96 18.71 -21.85
CA GLY A 354 6.08 17.77 -21.69
C GLY A 354 6.68 17.73 -20.29
N VAL A 355 6.06 18.42 -19.32
CA VAL A 355 6.50 18.48 -17.92
C VAL A 355 6.41 17.09 -17.28
N ALA A 356 7.49 16.64 -16.65
CA ALA A 356 7.52 15.35 -15.98
C ALA A 356 6.86 15.43 -14.60
N LEU A 357 6.11 14.38 -14.23
CA LEU A 357 5.42 14.29 -12.95
C LEU A 357 6.37 14.35 -11.76
N ARG A 358 7.54 13.73 -11.90
CA ARG A 358 8.62 13.81 -10.90
C ARG A 358 9.06 15.26 -10.63
N ASP A 359 9.10 16.11 -11.66
CA ASP A 359 9.47 17.53 -11.51
C ASP A 359 8.34 18.35 -10.87
N THR A 360 7.09 17.88 -10.96
CA THR A 360 5.95 18.46 -10.24
C THR A 360 5.92 18.03 -8.77
N TRP A 361 6.51 16.87 -8.46
CA TRP A 361 6.49 16.25 -7.13
C TRP A 361 7.82 16.34 -6.37
N THR A 362 8.77 17.15 -6.84
CA THR A 362 10.07 17.39 -6.17
C THR A 362 9.89 17.84 -4.73
N ASP A 363 8.87 18.65 -4.46
CA ASP A 363 8.48 19.10 -3.11
C ASP A 363 7.46 18.16 -2.42
N GLY A 364 7.43 16.90 -2.81
CA GLY A 364 6.54 15.88 -2.26
C GLY A 364 5.27 15.68 -3.09
N ALA A 365 4.90 14.41 -3.24
CA ALA A 365 3.78 14.00 -4.08
C ALA A 365 2.43 14.51 -3.56
N PHE A 366 1.59 14.97 -4.48
CA PHE A 366 0.23 15.42 -4.20
C PHE A 366 -0.73 15.05 -5.33
N ALA A 367 -1.99 14.76 -4.97
CA ALA A 367 -3.07 14.60 -5.94
C ALA A 367 -4.43 14.93 -5.31
N TYR A 368 -5.33 15.52 -6.08
CA TYR A 368 -6.69 15.81 -5.67
C TYR A 368 -7.44 14.50 -5.41
N LEU A 369 -7.89 14.30 -4.17
CA LEU A 369 -8.48 13.04 -3.69
C LEU A 369 -7.60 11.81 -3.98
N GLY A 370 -6.29 12.02 -4.09
CA GLY A 370 -5.33 10.98 -4.49
C GLY A 370 -5.55 10.41 -5.88
N MET A 371 -6.21 11.16 -6.78
CA MET A 371 -6.62 10.68 -8.10
C MET A 371 -6.15 11.54 -9.27
N ALA A 372 -6.04 12.86 -9.16
CA ALA A 372 -5.73 13.73 -10.30
C ALA A 372 -4.75 14.85 -9.93
N VAL A 373 -3.92 15.29 -10.88
CA VAL A 373 -2.90 16.33 -10.68
C VAL A 373 -3.10 17.43 -11.74
N PRO A 374 -3.11 18.73 -11.37
CA PRO A 374 -3.11 19.81 -12.37
C PRO A 374 -1.92 19.67 -13.33
N GLY A 375 -2.11 19.94 -14.61
CA GLY A 375 -1.10 19.72 -15.66
C GLY A 375 -1.11 18.34 -16.31
N TYR A 376 -1.85 17.37 -15.76
CA TYR A 376 -1.92 15.98 -16.26
C TYR A 376 -3.36 15.66 -16.67
N PRO A 377 -3.86 16.25 -17.77
CA PRO A 377 -5.25 16.06 -18.20
C PRO A 377 -5.52 14.60 -18.58
N ASN A 378 -6.76 14.14 -18.38
CA ASN A 378 -7.21 12.78 -18.68
C ASN A 378 -6.40 11.65 -17.99
N PHE A 379 -5.51 11.99 -17.07
CA PHE A 379 -4.73 11.06 -16.28
C PHE A 379 -5.28 10.98 -14.87
N PHE A 380 -5.55 9.75 -14.43
CA PHE A 380 -5.93 9.48 -13.06
C PHE A 380 -4.97 8.48 -12.42
N MET A 381 -5.03 8.40 -11.10
CA MET A 381 -4.38 7.35 -10.33
C MET A 381 -5.32 6.77 -9.29
N LEU A 382 -5.11 5.50 -8.96
CA LEU A 382 -5.71 4.83 -7.84
C LEU A 382 -4.65 4.65 -6.77
N TYR A 383 -5.05 4.85 -5.51
CA TYR A 383 -4.16 4.77 -4.36
C TYR A 383 -2.94 5.70 -4.42
N GLY A 384 -3.16 6.92 -4.96
CA GLY A 384 -2.16 7.98 -5.01
C GLY A 384 -1.93 8.68 -3.66
N PRO A 385 -1.23 9.83 -3.66
CA PRO A 385 -0.88 10.58 -2.45
C PRO A 385 -2.06 10.86 -1.52
N ASN A 386 -1.80 10.78 -0.22
CA ASN A 386 -2.75 10.99 0.88
C ASN A 386 -4.01 10.09 0.81
N THR A 387 -3.85 8.81 0.48
CA THR A 387 -4.98 7.84 0.44
C THR A 387 -4.78 6.60 1.29
N ASN A 388 -3.58 6.37 1.83
CA ASN A 388 -3.33 5.24 2.69
C ASN A 388 -4.13 5.39 3.99
N VAL A 389 -5.07 4.48 4.23
CA VAL A 389 -5.97 4.53 5.39
C VAL A 389 -5.44 3.60 6.48
N GLY A 390 -5.18 4.16 7.66
CA GLY A 390 -4.68 3.37 8.79
C GLY A 390 -5.75 2.56 9.53
N SER A 391 -7.02 2.97 9.45
CA SER A 391 -8.12 2.43 10.26
C SER A 391 -9.04 1.46 9.53
N ASN A 392 -8.98 1.36 8.20
CA ASN A 392 -9.96 0.61 7.39
C ASN A 392 -9.29 -0.11 6.21
N SER A 393 -10.07 -0.69 5.31
CA SER A 393 -9.55 -1.44 4.16
C SER A 393 -9.19 -0.54 2.99
N VAL A 394 -7.99 -0.73 2.44
CA VAL A 394 -7.59 -0.11 1.15
C VAL A 394 -8.53 -0.49 0.01
N ILE A 395 -9.13 -1.69 0.03
CA ILE A 395 -10.11 -2.11 -0.99
C ILE A 395 -11.31 -1.17 -1.01
N PHE A 396 -11.73 -0.67 0.16
CA PHE A 396 -12.81 0.31 0.25
C PHE A 396 -12.43 1.65 -0.38
N MET A 397 -11.20 2.13 -0.14
CA MET A 397 -10.66 3.36 -0.73
C MET A 397 -10.57 3.24 -2.26
N LEU A 398 -10.01 2.13 -2.75
CA LEU A 398 -9.89 1.81 -4.17
C LEU A 398 -11.25 1.78 -4.88
N GLU A 399 -12.26 1.13 -4.28
CA GLU A 399 -13.60 1.14 -4.86
C GLU A 399 -14.23 2.55 -4.89
N ALA A 400 -13.96 3.37 -3.88
CA ALA A 400 -14.48 4.74 -3.83
C ALA A 400 -13.86 5.60 -4.93
N GLN A 401 -12.54 5.49 -5.14
CA GLN A 401 -11.83 6.15 -6.24
C GLN A 401 -12.28 5.63 -7.62
N ALA A 402 -12.35 4.31 -7.81
CA ALA A 402 -12.77 3.71 -9.08
C ALA A 402 -14.20 4.16 -9.47
N ARG A 403 -15.14 4.19 -8.53
CA ARG A 403 -16.49 4.72 -8.78
C ARG A 403 -16.47 6.22 -9.12
N TYR A 404 -15.60 7.00 -8.49
CA TYR A 404 -15.47 8.43 -8.77
C TYR A 404 -14.96 8.66 -10.21
N ILE A 405 -13.92 7.94 -10.63
CA ILE A 405 -13.36 8.01 -11.99
C ILE A 405 -14.43 7.61 -13.01
N VAL A 406 -15.13 6.48 -12.83
CA VAL A 406 -16.20 6.04 -13.75
C VAL A 406 -17.32 7.08 -13.85
N ARG A 407 -17.65 7.79 -12.77
CA ARG A 407 -18.62 8.90 -12.80
C ARG A 407 -18.10 10.11 -13.55
N ALA A 408 -16.81 10.43 -13.43
CA ALA A 408 -16.17 11.49 -14.23
C ALA A 408 -16.25 11.17 -15.73
N LEU A 409 -15.90 9.94 -16.12
CA LEU A 409 -15.98 9.49 -17.52
C LEU A 409 -17.42 9.45 -18.03
N THR A 410 -18.36 9.01 -17.19
CA THR A 410 -19.80 9.04 -17.51
C THR A 410 -20.28 10.47 -17.75
N TYR A 411 -19.82 11.43 -16.95
CA TYR A 411 -20.12 12.85 -17.15
C TYR A 411 -19.53 13.37 -18.46
N MET A 412 -18.27 13.08 -18.75
CA MET A 412 -17.62 13.46 -20.02
C MET A 412 -18.37 12.91 -21.23
N ARG A 413 -18.74 11.63 -21.21
CA ARG A 413 -19.53 10.98 -22.28
C ARG A 413 -20.88 11.65 -22.48
N ARG A 414 -21.58 12.01 -21.39
CA ARG A 414 -22.89 12.68 -21.44
C ARG A 414 -22.81 14.13 -21.93
N ARG A 415 -21.71 14.83 -21.64
CA ARG A 415 -21.49 16.24 -22.02
C ARG A 415 -20.62 16.40 -23.28
N ASN A 416 -20.32 15.30 -23.95
CA ASN A 416 -19.47 15.25 -25.14
C ASN A 416 -18.10 15.96 -24.95
N LYS A 417 -17.46 15.75 -23.80
CA LYS A 417 -16.13 16.31 -23.47
C LYS A 417 -15.04 15.27 -23.73
N SER A 418 -13.88 15.69 -24.25
CA SER A 418 -12.67 14.85 -24.40
C SER A 418 -11.51 15.25 -23.50
N TYR A 419 -11.69 16.29 -22.69
CA TYR A 419 -10.66 16.81 -21.82
C TYR A 419 -11.22 16.89 -20.40
N ILE A 420 -10.42 16.49 -19.43
CA ILE A 420 -10.67 16.70 -18.01
C ILE A 420 -9.35 16.97 -17.29
N GLU A 421 -9.27 18.07 -16.56
CA GLU A 421 -8.11 18.41 -15.73
C GLU A 421 -8.62 18.99 -14.41
N VAL A 422 -8.03 18.59 -13.28
CA VAL A 422 -8.37 19.20 -11.99
C VAL A 422 -7.82 20.63 -11.93
N ARG A 423 -8.62 21.56 -11.42
CA ARG A 423 -8.23 22.97 -11.31
C ARG A 423 -7.16 23.16 -10.23
N SER A 424 -6.18 24.03 -10.48
CA SER A 424 -5.15 24.40 -9.49
C SER A 424 -5.77 24.92 -8.18
N GLU A 425 -6.85 25.69 -8.25
CA GLU A 425 -7.53 26.23 -7.07
C GLU A 425 -8.25 25.11 -6.27
N ALA A 426 -8.77 24.10 -6.95
CA ALA A 426 -9.37 22.94 -6.30
C ALA A 426 -8.31 22.08 -5.61
N MET A 427 -7.14 21.93 -6.24
CA MET A 427 -5.99 21.26 -5.65
C MET A 427 -5.51 21.98 -4.38
N LYS A 428 -5.30 23.31 -4.45
CA LYS A 428 -4.88 24.11 -3.30
C LYS A 428 -5.86 24.00 -2.12
N ARG A 429 -7.16 24.21 -2.37
CA ARG A 429 -8.20 24.06 -1.34
C ARG A 429 -8.24 22.66 -0.72
N PHE A 430 -7.89 21.62 -1.49
CA PHE A 430 -7.82 20.26 -0.98
C PHE A 430 -6.58 20.05 -0.11
N LEU A 431 -5.41 20.55 -0.54
CA LEU A 431 -4.18 20.52 0.24
C LEU A 431 -4.34 21.26 1.57
N ASP A 432 -4.92 22.46 1.57
CA ASP A 432 -5.17 23.23 2.80
C ASP A 432 -6.01 22.44 3.82
N LYS A 433 -6.98 21.65 3.34
CA LYS A 433 -7.79 20.78 4.19
C LYS A 433 -6.99 19.59 4.73
N VAL A 434 -6.22 18.93 3.88
CA VAL A 434 -5.36 17.82 4.30
C VAL A 434 -4.36 18.31 5.35
N ASP A 435 -3.78 19.48 5.15
CA ASP A 435 -2.83 20.10 6.08
C ASP A 435 -3.49 20.45 7.41
N GLY A 436 -4.69 21.02 7.36
CA GLY A 436 -5.49 21.27 8.55
C GLY A 436 -5.85 19.99 9.31
N TRP A 437 -6.18 18.89 8.62
CA TRP A 437 -6.50 17.60 9.24
C TRP A 437 -5.28 16.86 9.78
N MET A 438 -4.09 17.09 9.21
CA MET A 438 -2.84 16.50 9.70
C MET A 438 -2.43 17.09 11.05
N GLN A 439 -2.82 18.33 11.36
CA GLN A 439 -2.52 18.96 12.65
C GLN A 439 -3.12 18.17 13.82
N GLY A 440 -2.30 17.91 14.85
CA GLY A 440 -2.69 17.11 16.01
C GLY A 440 -2.60 15.58 15.80
N THR A 441 -2.28 15.11 14.60
CA THR A 441 -2.02 13.69 14.37
C THR A 441 -0.63 13.28 14.88
N VAL A 442 -0.48 12.02 15.26
CA VAL A 442 0.83 11.47 15.67
C VAL A 442 1.85 11.50 14.52
N TRP A 443 1.39 11.55 13.27
CA TRP A 443 2.26 11.55 12.10
C TRP A 443 3.04 12.85 11.92
N LEU A 444 2.64 13.95 12.55
CA LEU A 444 3.44 15.19 12.57
C LEU A 444 4.50 15.21 13.69
N THR A 445 4.52 14.22 14.58
CA THR A 445 5.60 14.08 15.55
C THR A 445 6.92 13.68 14.84
N ARG A 446 8.07 13.95 15.47
CA ARG A 446 9.41 13.73 14.89
C ARG A 446 9.77 12.24 14.82
N CYS A 447 9.06 11.45 14.01
CA CYS A 447 9.45 10.08 13.68
C CYS A 447 9.89 9.98 12.21
N SER A 448 10.97 9.24 12.01
CA SER A 448 11.36 8.75 10.70
C SER A 448 10.52 7.53 10.32
N ASN A 449 9.79 7.63 9.20
CA ASN A 449 8.99 6.56 8.63
C ASN A 449 8.83 6.79 7.12
N TYR A 450 8.32 5.78 6.40
CA TYR A 450 8.09 5.85 4.95
C TYR A 450 6.94 6.79 4.54
N PHE A 451 6.29 7.47 5.49
CA PHE A 451 5.11 8.28 5.17
C PHE A 451 5.45 9.63 4.54
N ARG A 452 6.70 10.07 4.69
CA ARG A 452 7.15 11.43 4.40
C ARG A 452 7.96 11.51 3.11
N ALA A 453 7.80 12.62 2.39
CA ALA A 453 8.69 13.03 1.32
C ALA A 453 10.00 13.62 1.90
N PRO A 454 11.06 13.82 1.09
CA PRO A 454 12.34 14.38 1.54
C PRO A 454 12.20 15.74 2.25
N ASN A 455 11.23 16.57 1.86
CA ASN A 455 10.93 17.85 2.53
C ASN A 455 10.19 17.71 3.88
N GLY A 456 9.98 16.48 4.36
CA GLY A 456 9.33 16.16 5.62
C GLY A 456 7.81 16.11 5.56
N ARG A 457 7.16 16.47 4.45
CA ARG A 457 5.69 16.43 4.32
C ARG A 457 5.15 15.00 4.35
N VAL A 458 4.04 14.75 5.04
CA VAL A 458 3.34 13.46 5.00
C VAL A 458 2.53 13.35 3.70
N VAL A 459 3.01 12.52 2.77
CA VAL A 459 2.43 12.36 1.42
C VAL A 459 1.66 11.06 1.23
N THR A 460 1.76 10.12 2.18
CA THR A 460 1.11 8.80 2.04
C THR A 460 -0.24 8.69 2.75
N GLN A 461 -0.30 9.11 4.01
CA GLN A 461 -1.44 8.84 4.88
C GLN A 461 -2.63 9.74 4.60
N TRP A 462 -3.82 9.16 4.76
CA TRP A 462 -5.10 9.86 4.79
C TRP A 462 -5.46 10.22 6.23
N PRO A 463 -5.56 11.53 6.59
CA PRO A 463 -5.73 11.98 7.98
C PRO A 463 -7.17 11.99 8.47
N ARG A 464 -8.06 11.20 7.85
CA ARG A 464 -9.48 11.16 8.18
C ARG A 464 -10.04 9.74 8.10
N SER A 465 -11.31 9.60 8.48
CA SER A 465 -12.02 8.33 8.43
C SER A 465 -12.24 7.86 6.98
N ALA A 466 -12.46 6.55 6.78
CA ALA A 466 -12.78 6.02 5.46
C ALA A 466 -14.16 6.53 5.00
N ARG A 467 -15.09 6.77 5.95
CA ARG A 467 -16.38 7.40 5.72
C ARG A 467 -16.25 8.80 5.13
N ASP A 468 -15.33 9.60 5.66
CA ASP A 468 -15.09 10.96 5.15
C ASP A 468 -14.57 10.91 3.71
N PHE A 469 -13.62 10.02 3.43
CA PHE A 469 -13.11 9.82 2.07
C PHE A 469 -14.22 9.39 1.10
N TRP A 470 -15.05 8.42 1.52
CA TRP A 470 -16.22 8.02 0.77
C TRP A 470 -17.21 9.17 0.56
N GLY A 471 -17.43 10.02 1.57
CA GLY A 471 -18.28 11.21 1.44
C GLY A 471 -17.76 12.20 0.40
N LEU A 472 -16.44 12.41 0.35
CA LEU A 472 -15.79 13.26 -0.66
C LEU A 472 -15.89 12.69 -2.08
N THR A 473 -15.84 11.36 -2.21
CA THR A 473 -15.86 10.63 -3.49
C THR A 473 -17.25 10.09 -3.87
N ARG A 474 -18.28 10.31 -3.02
CA ARG A 474 -19.64 9.79 -3.23
C ARG A 474 -20.30 10.36 -4.49
N TRP A 475 -19.90 11.54 -4.93
CA TRP A 475 -20.43 12.18 -6.13
C TRP A 475 -19.29 12.85 -6.90
N PHE A 476 -19.30 12.70 -8.23
CA PHE A 476 -18.38 13.45 -9.08
C PHE A 476 -18.70 14.96 -8.98
N ARG A 477 -17.68 15.81 -8.89
CA ARG A 477 -17.81 17.25 -8.68
C ARG A 477 -17.27 18.01 -9.89
N PRO A 478 -18.07 18.23 -10.97
CA PRO A 478 -17.59 18.87 -12.20
C PRO A 478 -16.93 20.24 -11.98
N ARG A 479 -17.38 21.00 -10.97
CA ARG A 479 -16.84 22.34 -10.65
C ARG A 479 -15.37 22.35 -10.25
N GLU A 480 -14.84 21.22 -9.77
CA GLU A 480 -13.43 21.09 -9.35
C GLU A 480 -12.52 20.82 -10.56
N TYR A 481 -13.11 20.59 -11.74
CA TYR A 481 -12.42 20.28 -12.99
C TYR A 481 -12.67 21.35 -14.05
N THR A 482 -11.77 21.42 -15.01
CA THR A 482 -11.99 22.04 -16.32
C THR A 482 -12.14 20.95 -17.38
N PHE A 483 -12.93 21.23 -18.42
CA PHE A 483 -13.19 20.29 -19.52
C PHE A 483 -12.65 20.78 -20.87
N ASP A 484 -11.81 21.80 -20.81
CA ASP A 484 -11.12 22.44 -21.92
C ASP A 484 -9.74 22.87 -21.38
N ALA A 485 -8.73 22.90 -22.25
CA ALA A 485 -7.37 23.21 -21.86
C ALA A 485 -7.30 24.64 -21.27
N PRO A 486 -6.76 24.83 -20.06
CA PRO A 486 -6.65 26.14 -19.47
C PRO A 486 -5.61 26.99 -20.21
N ALA A 487 -5.88 28.29 -20.38
CA ALA A 487 -4.94 29.23 -21.01
C ALA A 487 -3.67 29.40 -20.16
N THR A 488 -3.80 29.37 -18.83
CA THR A 488 -2.70 29.46 -17.88
C THR A 488 -2.86 28.42 -16.77
N ARG A 489 -1.75 27.88 -16.28
CA ARG A 489 -1.72 26.98 -15.12
C ARG A 489 -0.98 27.68 -13.99
N SER A 490 -1.65 27.85 -12.87
CA SER A 490 -1.00 28.34 -11.65
C SER A 490 -0.13 27.21 -11.08
N PRO A 491 1.17 27.45 -10.82
CA PRO A 491 2.03 26.46 -10.19
C PRO A 491 1.51 26.12 -8.79
N ILE A 492 1.66 24.86 -8.39
CA ILE A 492 1.33 24.38 -7.05
C ILE A 492 2.65 24.11 -6.34
N HIS A 493 2.88 24.84 -5.25
CA HIS A 493 3.99 24.58 -4.34
C HIS A 493 3.46 23.97 -3.07
N VAL A 494 4.16 22.95 -2.58
CA VAL A 494 3.77 22.23 -1.37
C VAL A 494 4.92 22.28 -0.37
N GLY A 495 4.72 23.00 0.73
CA GLY A 495 5.72 23.11 1.80
C GLY A 495 5.75 21.89 2.71
N GLY A 496 6.84 21.77 3.49
CA GLY A 496 6.92 20.83 4.61
C GLY A 496 5.81 21.08 5.65
N GLN A 497 5.30 20.01 6.25
CA GLN A 497 4.31 20.11 7.34
C GLN A 497 5.06 20.07 8.68
N THR A 498 5.02 21.16 9.44
CA THR A 498 5.43 21.18 10.84
C THR A 498 4.21 21.17 11.74
N ALA A 499 4.31 20.48 12.88
CA ALA A 499 3.32 20.62 13.94
C ALA A 499 3.34 22.08 14.41
N VAL A 500 2.18 22.75 14.41
CA VAL A 500 2.06 24.06 15.06
C VAL A 500 2.33 23.81 16.55
N LYS A 501 3.37 24.43 17.12
CA LYS A 501 3.58 24.44 18.57
C LYS A 501 2.34 25.08 19.19
N ARG A 502 1.56 24.28 19.92
CA ARG A 502 0.51 24.80 20.80
C ARG A 502 1.13 25.29 22.10
#